data_AF-A0A3G6IZD0-F1
#
_entry.id   AF-A0A3G6IZD0-F1
#
_cell.length_a   1.000
_cell.length_b   1.000
_cell.length_c   1.000
_cell.angle_alpha   90.00
_cell.angle_beta   90.00
_cell.angle_gamma   90.00
#
_symmetry.space_group_name_H-M   'P 1'
#
loop_
_entity.id
_entity.type
_entity.pdbx_description
1 polymer ?
#
loop_
_entity_poly.entity_id
_entity_poly.type
_entity_poly.pdbx_seq_one_letter_code
_entity_poly.pdbx_strand_id
1 'polypeptide(L)' 'MISSHQLGEVARMVDDVGVLSKGKMQYQGTIEGLASEEETLEDAFLRLTSSEGAR' A
#
# COMPACT_ATOMS: atom_id res chain seq x y z
N MET A 1 2.72 13.37 -5.89
CA MET A 1 3.04 13.23 -4.46
C MET A 1 1.82 12.60 -3.82
N ILE A 2 1.91 11.34 -3.38
CA ILE A 2 0.87 10.79 -2.52
C ILE A 2 1.14 11.34 -1.13
N SER A 3 0.13 11.90 -0.46
CA SER A 3 0.26 12.37 0.91
C SER A 3 -0.03 11.22 1.86
N SER A 4 0.86 10.98 2.82
CA SER A 4 0.69 10.01 3.91
C SER A 4 -0.66 10.14 4.62
N HIS A 5 -1.17 11.37 4.75
CA HIS A 5 -2.46 11.66 5.37
C HIS A 5 -3.63 11.07 4.57
N GLN A 6 -3.59 11.16 3.24
CA GLN A 6 -4.65 10.62 2.38
C GLN A 6 -4.64 9.08 2.41
N LEU A 7 -3.46 8.45 2.44
CA LEU A 7 -3.36 7.01 2.60
C LEU A 7 -3.89 6.56 3.97
N GLY A 8 -3.55 7.28 5.05
CA GLY A 8 -4.06 6.98 6.39
C GLY A 8 -5.58 7.15 6.52
N GLU A 9 -6.19 8.07 5.77
CA GLU A 9 -7.64 8.22 5.72
C GLU A 9 -8.30 7.10 4.91
N VAL A 10 -7.75 6.78 3.73
CA VAL A 10 -8.23 5.69 2.88
C VAL A 10 -8.19 4.36 3.63
N ALA A 11 -7.11 4.07 4.37
CA ALA A 11 -6.99 2.86 5.18
C ALA A 11 -8.13 2.67 6.20
N ARG A 12 -8.77 3.77 6.64
CA ARG A 12 -9.87 3.74 7.62
C ARG A 12 -11.25 3.67 6.98
N MET A 13 -11.33 3.82 5.66
CA MET A 13 -12.60 3.87 4.92
C MET A 13 -12.81 2.66 4.01
N VAL A 14 -11.78 1.85 3.78
CA VAL A 14 -11.82 0.73 2.83
C VAL A 14 -11.50 -0.58 3.50
N ASP A 15 -12.26 -1.61 3.17
CA ASP A 15 -12.02 -2.98 3.63
C ASP A 15 -10.97 -3.69 2.75
N ASP A 16 -10.99 -3.40 1.45
CA ASP A 16 -10.11 -3.97 0.44
C ASP A 16 -9.26 -2.93 -0.29
N VAL A 17 -8.05 -3.31 -0.67
CA VAL A 17 -7.06 -2.47 -1.34
C VAL A 17 -6.31 -3.25 -2.43
N GLY A 18 -5.97 -2.54 -3.51
CA GLY A 18 -5.11 -3.03 -4.58
C GLY A 18 -3.91 -2.11 -4.77
N VAL A 19 -2.71 -2.68 -4.85
CA VAL A 19 -1.47 -1.96 -5.14
C VAL A 19 -0.99 -2.33 -6.55
N LEU A 20 -1.02 -1.36 -7.46
CA LEU A 20 -0.55 -1.49 -8.83
C LEU A 20 0.78 -0.76 -9.00
N SER A 21 1.78 -1.45 -9.55
CA SER A 21 3.08 -0.85 -9.89
C SER A 21 3.55 -1.34 -11.26
N LYS A 22 4.03 -0.43 -12.10
CA LYS A 22 4.55 -0.74 -13.45
C LYS A 22 3.62 -1.61 -14.31
N GLY A 23 2.30 -1.41 -14.18
CA GLY A 23 1.29 -2.18 -14.91
C GLY A 23 1.05 -3.60 -14.39
N LYS A 24 1.60 -3.95 -13.22
CA LYS A 24 1.40 -5.23 -12.55
C LYS A 24 0.70 -5.04 -11.20
N MET A 25 -0.18 -5.97 -10.86
CA MET A 25 -0.78 -6.06 -9.54
C MET A 25 0.26 -6.63 -8.56
N GLN A 26 0.72 -5.80 -7.63
CA GLN A 26 1.67 -6.19 -6.60
C GLN A 26 0.96 -6.76 -5.37
N TYR A 27 -0.26 -6.28 -5.09
CA TYR A 27 -1.10 -6.76 -3.99
C TYR A 27 -2.58 -6.51 -4.29
N GLN A 28 -3.44 -7.43 -3.88
CA GLN A 28 -4.90 -7.25 -3.85
C GLN A 28 -5.47 -8.08 -2.70
N GLY A 29 -6.24 -7.45 -1.83
CA GLY A 29 -6.82 -8.11 -0.64
C GLY A 29 -7.24 -7.09 0.40
N THR A 30 -7.45 -7.54 1.64
CA THR A 30 -7.89 -6.67 2.72
C THR A 30 -6.80 -5.69 3.15
N ILE A 31 -7.20 -4.53 3.66
CA ILE A 31 -6.26 -3.51 4.17
C ILE A 31 -5.38 -4.06 5.31
N GLU A 32 -5.95 -4.91 6.16
CA GLU A 32 -5.30 -5.60 7.29
C GLU A 32 -4.27 -6.64 6.82
N GLY A 33 -4.47 -7.18 5.61
CA GLY A 33 -3.51 -8.09 4.98
C GLY A 33 -2.36 -7.35 4.28
N LEU A 34 -2.52 -6.05 3.98
CA LEU A 34 -1.50 -5.22 3.34
C LEU A 34 -0.55 -4.60 4.36
N ALA A 35 -1.12 -4.03 5.43
CA ALA A 35 -0.42 -3.35 6.51
C ALA A 35 -0.75 -4.04 7.84
N SER A 36 0.27 -4.57 8.52
CA SER A 36 0.12 -5.14 9.87
C SER A 36 -0.06 -4.02 10.91
N GLU A 37 -0.45 -4.35 12.13
CA GLU A 37 -0.61 -3.37 13.22
C GLU A 37 0.70 -2.57 13.52
N GLU A 38 1.84 -3.08 13.07
CA GLU A 38 3.17 -2.48 13.24
C GLU A 38 3.66 -1.69 12.01
N GLU A 39 2.96 -1.77 10.88
CA GLU A 39 3.37 -1.16 9.60
C GLU A 39 2.27 -0.19 9.10
N THR A 40 2.64 1.02 8.66
CA THR A 40 1.64 1.92 8.09
C THR A 40 1.30 1.54 6.63
N LEU A 41 0.15 1.97 6.12
CA LEU A 41 -0.18 1.78 4.70
C LEU A 41 0.87 2.40 3.77
N GLU A 42 1.51 3.49 4.19
CA GLU A 42 2.60 4.11 3.43
C GLU A 42 3.83 3.23 3.39
N ASP A 43 4.23 2.63 4.51
CA ASP A 43 5.36 1.70 4.57
C ASP A 43 5.11 0.47 3.68
N ALA A 44 3.90 -0.11 3.75
CA ALA A 44 3.48 -1.22 2.90
C ALA A 44 3.54 -0.86 1.41
N PHE A 45 3.03 0.32 1.06
CA PHE A 45 3.09 0.85 -0.29
C PHE A 45 4.53 1.02 -0.78
N LEU A 46 5.37 1.70 0.01
CA LEU A 46 6.78 1.93 -0.32
C LEU A 46 7.53 0.61 -0.47
N ARG A 47 7.27 -0.40 0.37
CA ARG A 47 7.85 -1.74 0.25
C ARG A 47 7.51 -2.40 -1.08
N LEU A 48 6.23 -2.34 -1.49
CA LEU A 48 5.75 -2.95 -2.74
C LEU A 48 6.17 -2.19 -4.01
N THR A 49 6.36 -0.87 -3.93
CA THR A 49 6.75 -0.05 -5.08
C THR A 49 8.25 0.17 -5.20
N SER A 50 9.00 0.17 -4.08
CA SER A 50 10.46 0.43 -4.07
C SER A 50 11.28 -0.80 -4.38
N SER A 51 10.78 -2.01 -4.09
CA SER A 51 11.45 -3.27 -4.46
C SER A 51 11.66 -3.41 -5.97
N GLU A 52 10.84 -2.75 -6.79
CA GLU A 52 10.96 -2.77 -8.25
C GLU A 52 11.86 -1.64 -8.80
N GLY A 53 12.52 -0.85 -7.95
CA GLY A 53 13.41 0.26 -8.36
C GLY A 53 14.91 -0.02 -8.20
N ALA A 54 15.29 -1.15 -7.60
CA ALA A 54 16.70 -1.46 -7.28
C ALA A 54 17.38 -2.43 -8.27
N ARG A 55 16.86 -2.58 -9.50
CA ARG A 55 17.48 -3.45 -10.50
C ARG A 55 17.50 -2.84 -11.90
#